data_AF-A0A937HR90-F1
#
_entry.id   AF-A0A937HR90-F1
#
_cell.length_a   1.000
_cell.length_b   1.000
_cell.length_c   1.000
_cell.angle_alpha   90.00
_cell.angle_beta   90.00
_cell.angle_gamma   90.00
#
_symmetry.space_group_name_H-M   'P 1'
#
loop_
_entity.id
_entity.type
_entity.pdbx_description
1 polymer ?
#
loop_
_entity_poly.entity_id
_entity_poly.type
_entity_poly.pdbx_seq_one_letter_code
_entity_poly.pdbx_strand_id
1 'polypeptide(L)'
;MDKILPVDFDETEAALANNLKTRADAAKYLENGGALIVFPAGAISLAPNLVGNAIDIEWKTFAAKLAQVPDTTTVPFYFDGRNSLLYQMARRISVTLGYSLMFREICKKMGHTISLQMRQPIHASTLSQFSTRTEVTEYLRKCTYGS
;
A
#
# COMPACT_ATOMS: atom_id res chain seq x y z
N MET A 1 2.18 19.09 11.60
CA MET A 1 3.16 18.08 12.06
C MET A 1 2.75 16.77 11.43
N ASP A 2 3.63 16.17 10.64
CA ASP A 2 3.32 14.92 9.93
C ASP A 2 3.15 13.79 10.95
N LYS A 3 1.93 13.22 11.00
CA LYS A 3 1.56 12.20 11.98
C LYS A 3 1.76 10.83 11.36
N ILE A 4 2.77 10.09 11.82
CA ILE A 4 2.90 8.67 11.50
C ILE A 4 1.92 7.89 12.37
N LEU A 5 1.06 7.11 11.72
CA LEU A 5 0.08 6.23 12.35
C LEU A 5 0.68 4.82 12.45
N PRO A 6 1.17 4.39 13.63
CA PRO A 6 1.94 3.15 13.75
C PRO A 6 1.05 1.93 13.53
N VAL A 7 1.49 1.06 12.63
CA VAL A 7 0.92 -0.29 12.45
C VAL A 7 1.85 -1.28 13.11
N ASP A 8 1.30 -2.06 14.02
CA ASP A 8 1.99 -3.15 14.71
C ASP A 8 1.85 -4.44 13.90
N PHE A 9 2.94 -5.15 13.69
CA PHE A 9 2.96 -6.37 12.88
C PHE A 9 2.99 -7.65 13.74
N ASP A 10 3.05 -7.51 15.06
CA ASP A 10 3.06 -8.65 15.97
C ASP A 10 1.68 -9.32 16.02
N GLU A 11 1.65 -10.64 16.23
CA GLU A 11 0.43 -11.44 16.35
C GLU A 11 -0.07 -11.49 17.80
N THR A 12 -0.02 -10.35 18.51
CA THR A 12 -0.47 -10.24 19.90
C THR A 12 -1.80 -9.51 20.02
N GLU A 13 -2.54 -9.77 21.10
CA GLU A 13 -3.80 -9.05 21.39
C GLU A 13 -3.57 -7.54 21.53
N ALA A 14 -2.43 -7.14 22.12
CA ALA A 14 -2.04 -5.75 22.27
C ALA A 14 -1.78 -5.09 20.89
N ALA A 15 -1.07 -5.78 20.00
CA ALA A 15 -0.83 -5.32 18.63
C ALA A 15 -2.14 -5.18 17.84
N LEU A 16 -3.07 -6.11 18.00
CA LEU A 16 -4.41 -6.03 17.40
C LEU A 16 -5.16 -4.78 17.90
N ALA A 17 -5.19 -4.55 19.22
CA ALA A 17 -5.84 -3.38 19.82
C ALA A 17 -5.22 -2.06 19.33
N ASN A 18 -3.88 -1.99 19.27
CA ASN A 18 -3.17 -0.84 18.74
C ASN A 18 -3.52 -0.58 17.28
N ASN A 19 -3.52 -1.61 16.44
CA ASN A 19 -3.89 -1.49 15.03
C ASN A 19 -5.33 -1.02 14.84
N LEU A 20 -6.28 -1.51 15.65
CA LEU A 20 -7.66 -1.04 15.61
C LEU A 20 -7.77 0.45 15.94
N LYS A 21 -7.04 0.90 16.98
CA LYS A 21 -6.96 2.31 17.35
C LYS A 21 -6.35 3.16 16.25
N THR A 22 -5.20 2.75 15.69
CA THR A 22 -4.54 3.43 14.57
C THR A 22 -5.48 3.58 13.37
N ARG A 23 -6.26 2.54 13.05
CA ARG A 23 -7.25 2.58 11.96
C ARG A 23 -8.41 3.53 12.25
N ALA A 24 -8.85 3.63 13.49
CA ALA A 24 -9.88 4.58 13.90
C ALA A 24 -9.37 6.03 13.83
N ASP A 25 -8.15 6.27 14.31
CA ASP A 25 -7.50 7.58 14.25
C ASP A 25 -7.27 8.04 12.81
N ALA A 26 -6.92 7.13 11.91
CA ALA A 26 -6.83 7.40 10.47
C ALA A 26 -8.17 7.88 9.89
N ALA A 27 -9.25 7.14 10.12
CA ALA A 27 -10.57 7.51 9.62
C ALA A 27 -11.02 8.88 10.17
N LYS A 28 -10.85 9.09 11.48
CA LYS A 28 -11.14 10.37 12.13
C LYS A 28 -10.30 11.52 11.54
N TYR A 29 -9.05 11.26 11.18
CA TYR A 29 -8.21 12.30 10.57
C TYR A 29 -8.72 12.72 9.20
N LEU A 30 -9.18 11.77 8.37
CA LEU A 30 -9.82 12.09 7.09
C LEU A 30 -11.15 12.84 7.28
N GLU A 31 -11.98 12.42 8.22
CA GLU A 31 -13.25 13.10 8.55
C GLU A 31 -13.05 14.56 8.98
N ASN A 32 -11.89 14.89 9.56
CA ASN A 32 -11.53 16.26 9.92
C ASN A 32 -10.87 17.05 8.76
N GLY A 33 -10.96 16.57 7.53
CA GLY A 33 -10.38 17.22 6.34
C GLY A 33 -8.88 17.01 6.18
N GLY A 34 -8.30 16.04 6.90
CA GLY A 34 -6.89 15.68 6.76
C GLY A 34 -6.60 14.86 5.49
N ALA A 35 -5.31 14.70 5.18
CA ALA A 35 -4.82 13.86 4.08
C ALA A 35 -4.01 12.67 4.61
N LEU A 36 -4.21 11.48 4.04
CA LEU A 36 -3.47 10.27 4.40
C LEU A 36 -2.80 9.65 3.18
N ILE A 37 -1.63 9.05 3.42
CA ILE A 37 -0.96 8.15 2.48
C ILE A 37 -1.04 6.74 3.07
N VAL A 38 -1.47 5.77 2.26
CA VAL A 38 -1.64 4.38 2.67
C VAL A 38 -1.00 3.45 1.64
N PHE A 39 -0.23 2.49 2.11
CA PHE A 39 0.28 1.37 1.31
C PHE A 39 -0.56 0.11 1.60
N PRO A 40 -1.58 -0.18 0.79
CA PRO A 40 -2.64 -1.13 1.11
C PRO A 40 -2.18 -2.60 1.13
N ALA A 41 -1.11 -2.93 0.41
CA ALA A 41 -0.53 -4.28 0.40
C ALA A 41 0.13 -4.63 1.74
N GLY A 42 0.69 -3.64 2.45
CA GLY A 42 1.45 -3.85 3.69
C GLY A 42 2.70 -4.73 3.52
N ALA A 43 3.17 -4.93 2.30
CA ALA A 43 4.35 -5.71 1.96
C ALA A 43 5.02 -5.13 0.70
N ILE A 44 6.28 -5.50 0.48
CA ILE A 44 7.03 -5.11 -0.71
C ILE A 44 6.55 -5.94 -1.90
N SER A 45 6.25 -5.27 -3.01
CA SER A 45 5.85 -5.91 -4.27
C SER A 45 6.91 -6.91 -4.76
N LEU A 46 6.46 -8.06 -5.26
CA LEU A 46 7.34 -9.13 -5.76
C LEU A 46 6.97 -9.46 -7.21
N ALA A 47 7.98 -9.85 -7.98
CA ALA A 47 7.75 -10.34 -9.33
C ALA A 47 7.32 -11.81 -9.28
N PRO A 48 6.24 -12.21 -9.99
CA PRO A 48 5.77 -13.60 -10.01
C PRO A 48 6.85 -14.55 -10.59
N ASN A 49 7.65 -14.06 -11.54
CA ASN A 49 8.81 -14.74 -12.10
C ASN A 49 10.10 -13.97 -11.77
N LEU A 50 11.26 -14.61 -11.96
CA LEU A 50 12.58 -13.95 -11.79
C LEU A 50 12.70 -12.72 -12.71
N VAL A 51 12.03 -12.77 -13.85
CA VAL A 51 11.90 -11.66 -14.80
C VAL A 51 10.41 -11.33 -14.95
N GLY A 52 10.05 -10.06 -14.76
CA GLY A 52 8.69 -9.58 -14.81
C GLY A 52 8.48 -8.36 -13.91
N ASN A 53 7.30 -7.75 -14.03
CA ASN A 53 6.91 -6.61 -13.22
C ASN A 53 6.63 -7.06 -11.78
N ALA A 54 7.06 -6.25 -10.81
CA ALA A 54 6.69 -6.47 -9.43
C ALA A 54 5.26 -5.98 -9.23
N ILE A 55 4.42 -6.80 -8.63
CA ILE A 55 3.02 -6.48 -8.35
C ILE A 55 2.79 -6.70 -6.86
N ASP A 56 1.98 -5.84 -6.25
CA ASP A 56 1.56 -6.05 -4.88
C ASP A 56 0.78 -7.35 -4.71
N ILE A 57 0.94 -7.94 -3.54
CA ILE A 57 0.01 -8.93 -3.02
C ILE A 57 -1.40 -8.34 -2.88
N GLU A 58 -2.36 -9.16 -2.46
CA GLU A 58 -3.71 -8.70 -2.19
C GLU A 58 -3.72 -7.53 -1.20
N TRP A 59 -4.50 -6.52 -1.55
CA TRP A 59 -4.64 -5.30 -0.77
C TRP A 59 -5.61 -5.50 0.40
N LYS A 60 -5.28 -4.97 1.57
CA LYS A 60 -6.17 -5.02 2.73
C LYS A 60 -7.36 -4.08 2.53
N THR A 61 -8.55 -4.54 2.90
CA THR A 61 -9.83 -3.79 2.76
C THR A 61 -9.92 -2.51 3.60
N PHE A 62 -8.91 -2.25 4.44
CA PHE A 62 -8.81 -1.00 5.18
C PHE A 62 -8.68 0.23 4.26
N ALA A 63 -8.00 0.10 3.11
CA ALA A 63 -7.91 1.18 2.15
C ALA A 63 -9.29 1.56 1.56
N ALA A 64 -10.13 0.56 1.26
CA ALA A 64 -11.52 0.80 0.86
C ALA A 64 -12.32 1.54 1.96
N LYS A 65 -12.14 1.16 3.24
CA LYS A 65 -12.80 1.84 4.35
C LYS A 65 -12.46 3.33 4.40
N LEU A 66 -11.19 3.68 4.20
CA LEU A 66 -10.75 5.08 4.17
C LEU A 66 -11.25 5.83 2.93
N ALA A 67 -11.18 5.19 1.77
CA ALA A 67 -11.63 5.78 0.51
C ALA A 67 -13.14 6.06 0.46
N GLN A 68 -13.93 5.32 1.25
CA GLN A 68 -15.37 5.50 1.39
C GLN A 68 -15.78 6.53 2.45
N VAL A 69 -14.83 7.15 3.16
CA VAL A 69 -15.16 8.28 4.05
C VAL A 69 -15.81 9.39 3.20
N PRO A 70 -16.94 9.98 3.63
CA PRO A 70 -17.61 11.03 2.88
C PRO A 70 -16.66 12.15 2.47
N ASP A 71 -16.88 12.70 1.28
CA ASP A 71 -16.09 13.79 0.68
C ASP A 71 -14.58 13.51 0.52
N THR A 72 -14.17 12.25 0.64
CA THR A 72 -12.77 11.85 0.40
C THR A 72 -12.51 11.66 -1.08
N THR A 73 -11.40 12.23 -1.56
CA THR A 73 -10.86 11.98 -2.90
C THR A 73 -9.63 11.11 -2.79
N THR A 74 -9.69 9.91 -3.38
CA THR A 74 -8.55 8.98 -3.43
C THR A 74 -7.77 9.20 -4.71
N VAL A 75 -6.46 9.42 -4.59
CA VAL A 75 -5.55 9.54 -5.74
C VAL A 75 -4.63 8.32 -5.76
N PRO A 76 -4.78 7.40 -6.74
CA PRO A 76 -3.89 6.27 -6.86
C PRO A 76 -2.54 6.67 -7.44
N PHE A 77 -1.46 6.08 -6.94
CA PHE A 77 -0.10 6.28 -7.43
C PHE A 77 0.52 4.94 -7.82
N TYR A 78 0.93 4.83 -9.07
CA TYR A 78 1.68 3.68 -9.58
C TYR A 78 3.17 3.99 -9.57
N PHE A 79 3.95 3.16 -8.91
CA PHE A 79 5.41 3.27 -8.89
C PHE A 79 5.98 2.31 -9.92
N ASP A 80 6.73 2.83 -10.88
CA ASP A 80 7.37 2.00 -11.89
C ASP A 80 8.70 1.41 -11.38
N GLY A 81 8.97 0.18 -11.78
CA GLY A 81 10.21 -0.52 -11.51
C GLY A 81 10.06 -1.79 -10.67
N ARG A 82 11.22 -2.35 -10.32
CA ARG A 82 11.36 -3.57 -9.52
C ARG A 82 12.69 -3.56 -8.79
N ASN A 83 12.75 -4.29 -7.67
CA ASN A 83 14.01 -4.63 -7.02
C ASN A 83 14.85 -5.58 -7.90
N SER A 84 16.14 -5.67 -7.63
CA SER A 84 17.08 -6.45 -8.43
C SER A 84 16.75 -7.94 -8.52
N LEU A 85 17.25 -8.61 -9.56
CA LEU A 85 17.13 -10.07 -9.72
C LEU A 85 17.65 -10.82 -8.48
N LEU A 86 18.76 -10.34 -7.90
CA LEU A 86 19.34 -10.91 -6.70
C LEU A 86 18.39 -10.84 -5.51
N TYR A 87 17.73 -9.69 -5.31
CA TYR A 87 16.69 -9.55 -4.28
C TYR A 87 15.52 -10.51 -4.53
N GLN A 88 15.04 -10.61 -5.78
CA GLN A 88 13.94 -11.52 -6.13
C GLN A 88 14.31 -13.00 -5.88
N MET A 89 15.54 -13.41 -6.19
CA MET A 89 16.05 -14.75 -5.89
C MET A 89 16.16 -14.97 -4.38
N ALA A 90 16.76 -14.02 -3.66
CA ALA A 90 16.93 -14.13 -2.22
C ALA A 90 15.60 -14.26 -1.46
N ARG A 91 14.59 -13.45 -1.83
CA ARG A 91 13.24 -13.54 -1.26
C ARG A 91 12.58 -14.91 -1.47
N ARG A 92 12.92 -15.64 -2.54
CA ARG A 92 12.45 -17.01 -2.79
C ARG A 92 13.17 -18.05 -1.95
N ILE A 93 14.45 -17.82 -1.65
CA ILE A 93 15.27 -18.73 -0.84
C ILE A 93 14.93 -18.58 0.65
N SER A 94 14.88 -17.34 1.14
CA SER A 94 14.62 -17.03 2.53
C SER A 94 14.11 -15.60 2.71
N VAL A 95 13.09 -15.46 3.56
CA VAL A 95 12.54 -14.16 3.97
C VAL A 95 13.63 -13.31 4.64
N THR A 96 14.44 -13.90 5.53
CA THR A 96 15.53 -13.23 6.25
C THR A 96 16.60 -12.70 5.29
N LEU A 97 17.03 -13.52 4.33
CA LEU A 97 18.03 -13.11 3.34
C LEU A 97 17.48 -11.98 2.45
N GLY A 98 16.20 -12.06 2.08
CA GLY A 98 15.50 -11.00 1.38
C GLY A 98 15.52 -9.67 2.15
N TYR A 99 15.24 -9.68 3.45
CA TYR A 99 15.32 -8.47 4.29
C TYR A 99 16.74 -7.91 4.39
N SER A 100 17.76 -8.76 4.56
CA SER A 100 19.16 -8.30 4.57
C SER A 100 19.54 -7.60 3.27
N LEU A 101 19.10 -8.13 2.12
CA LEU A 101 19.35 -7.53 0.81
C LEU A 101 18.45 -6.34 0.49
N MET A 102 17.36 -6.12 1.23
CA MET A 102 16.53 -4.93 1.07
C MET A 102 17.34 -3.66 1.36
N PHE A 103 18.19 -3.67 2.39
CA PHE A 103 19.04 -2.52 2.69
C PHE A 103 19.96 -2.17 1.50
N ARG A 104 20.50 -3.20 0.83
CA ARG A 104 21.27 -3.01 -0.40
C ARG A 104 20.44 -2.41 -1.53
N GLU A 105 19.20 -2.84 -1.72
CA GLU A 105 18.30 -2.25 -2.74
C GLU A 105 18.02 -0.78 -2.44
N ILE A 106 17.79 -0.42 -1.17
CA ILE A 106 17.59 0.96 -0.73
C ILE A 106 18.82 1.80 -1.04
N CYS A 107 20.02 1.37 -0.61
CA CYS A 107 21.27 2.07 -0.90
C CYS A 107 21.50 2.24 -2.41
N LYS A 108 21.16 1.23 -3.21
CA LYS A 108 21.25 1.28 -4.67
C LYS A 108 20.29 2.30 -5.29
N LYS A 109 19.18 2.63 -4.62
CA LYS A 109 18.19 3.60 -5.08
C LYS A 109 18.38 5.00 -4.50
N MET A 110 19.20 5.16 -3.47
CA MET A 110 19.55 6.47 -2.95
C MET A 110 20.21 7.34 -4.04
N GLY A 111 19.73 8.57 -4.19
CA GLY A 111 20.22 9.50 -5.21
C GLY A 111 19.72 9.24 -6.64
N HIS A 112 18.88 8.22 -6.86
CA HIS A 112 18.24 7.95 -8.14
C HIS A 112 16.80 8.44 -8.18
N THR A 113 16.36 8.89 -9.35
CA THR A 113 14.96 9.28 -9.59
C THR A 113 14.06 8.05 -9.63
N ILE A 114 12.95 8.09 -8.90
CA ILE A 114 11.87 7.10 -8.97
C ILE A 114 10.76 7.67 -9.84
N SER A 115 10.39 6.95 -10.90
CA SER A 115 9.26 7.31 -11.74
C SER A 115 7.97 6.87 -11.06
N LEU A 116 7.03 7.80 -10.89
CA LEU A 116 5.70 7.55 -10.38
C LEU A 116 4.67 8.14 -11.33
N GLN A 117 3.55 7.44 -11.49
CA GLN A 117 2.42 7.86 -12.29
C GLN A 117 1.24 8.13 -11.36
N MET A 118 0.80 9.39 -11.32
CA MET A 118 -0.45 9.77 -10.67
C MET A 118 -1.61 9.34 -11.56
N ARG A 119 -2.56 8.59 -11.00
CA ARG A 119 -3.77 8.13 -11.69
C ARG A 119 -4.92 9.11 -11.48
N GLN A 120 -6.03 8.86 -12.17
CA GLN A 120 -7.21 9.70 -12.06
C GLN A 120 -7.76 9.69 -10.62
N PRO A 121 -8.10 10.86 -10.06
CA PRO A 121 -8.75 10.95 -8.75
C PRO A 121 -10.10 10.23 -8.74
N ILE A 122 -10.39 9.55 -7.63
CA ILE A 122 -11.62 8.77 -7.42
C ILE A 122 -12.34 9.35 -6.20
N HIS A 123 -13.54 9.87 -6.41
CA HIS A 123 -14.35 10.41 -5.32
C HIS A 123 -15.09 9.30 -4.57
N ALA A 124 -15.29 9.48 -3.26
CA ALA A 124 -16.01 8.53 -2.42
C ALA A 124 -17.40 8.16 -2.98
N SER A 125 -18.10 9.11 -3.61
CA SER A 125 -19.41 8.86 -4.24
C SER A 125 -19.36 7.84 -5.38
N THR A 126 -18.26 7.77 -6.14
CA THR A 126 -18.06 6.75 -7.18
C THR A 126 -17.93 5.36 -6.58
N LEU A 127 -17.44 5.26 -5.34
CA LEU A 127 -17.25 3.98 -4.65
C LEU A 127 -18.54 3.43 -4.03
N SER A 128 -19.59 4.26 -3.90
CA SER A 128 -20.89 3.85 -3.38
C SER A 128 -21.65 2.86 -4.28
N GLN A 129 -21.22 2.70 -5.54
CA GLN A 129 -21.78 1.71 -6.46
C GLN A 129 -21.39 0.26 -6.14
N PHE A 130 -20.33 0.06 -5.35
CA PHE A 130 -19.84 -1.27 -4.98
C PHE A 130 -20.51 -1.73 -3.69
N SER A 131 -20.88 -3.01 -3.64
CA SER A 131 -21.61 -3.56 -2.50
C SER A 131 -20.67 -3.96 -1.36
N THR A 132 -19.44 -4.33 -1.70
CA THR A 132 -18.48 -4.86 -0.72
C THR A 132 -17.18 -4.07 -0.69
N ARG A 133 -16.52 -4.04 0.47
CA ARG A 133 -15.19 -3.43 0.61
C ARG A 133 -14.13 -4.12 -0.24
N THR A 134 -14.29 -5.42 -0.50
CA THR A 134 -13.38 -6.18 -1.36
C THR A 134 -13.46 -5.69 -2.80
N GLU A 135 -14.66 -5.47 -3.34
CA GLU A 135 -14.86 -4.90 -4.68
C GLU A 135 -14.25 -3.51 -4.80
N VAL A 136 -14.47 -2.64 -3.81
CA VAL A 136 -13.85 -1.31 -3.78
C VAL A 136 -12.33 -1.41 -3.78
N THR A 137 -11.77 -2.32 -2.97
CA THR A 137 -10.32 -2.50 -2.87
C THR A 137 -9.74 -2.97 -4.21
N GLU A 138 -10.38 -3.93 -4.86
CA GLU A 138 -9.98 -4.44 -6.16
C GLU A 138 -10.15 -3.38 -7.27
N TYR A 139 -11.20 -2.55 -7.20
CA TYR A 139 -11.37 -1.42 -8.10
C TYR A 139 -10.24 -0.39 -7.95
N LEU A 140 -9.91 0.01 -6.72
CA LEU A 140 -8.78 0.92 -6.45
C LEU A 140 -7.46 0.34 -6.95
N ARG A 141 -7.24 -0.97 -6.73
CA ARG A 141 -6.07 -1.68 -7.24
C ARG A 141 -6.02 -1.67 -8.76
N LYS A 142 -7.14 -1.96 -9.43
CA LYS A 142 -7.25 -1.87 -10.90
C LYS A 142 -7.02 -0.47 -11.42
N CYS A 143 -7.50 0.58 -10.76
CA CYS A 143 -7.18 1.96 -11.16
C CYS A 143 -5.71 2.34 -10.95
N THR A 144 -5.02 1.65 -10.03
CA THR A 144 -3.59 1.88 -9.77
C THR A 144 -2.73 1.22 -10.85
N TYR A 145 -2.96 -0.07 -11.10
CA TYR A 145 -2.17 -0.89 -12.03
C TYR A 145 -2.66 -0.83 -13.48
N GLY A 146 -3.95 -0.54 -13.68
CA GLY A 146 -4.58 -0.36 -14.97
C GLY A 146 -4.13 0.95 -15.61
N SER A 147 -3.86 0.87 -16.92
CA SER A 147 -3.47 2.02 -17.75
C SER A 147 -4.70 2.63 -18.41
#